data_AF-A0AAN7WF19-F1
#
_entry.id   AF-A0AAN7WF19-F1
#
_cell.length_a   1.000
_cell.length_b   1.000
_cell.length_c   1.000
_cell.angle_alpha   90.00
_cell.angle_beta   90.00
_cell.angle_gamma   90.00
#
_symmetry.space_group_name_H-M   'P 1'
#
loop_
_entity.id
_entity.type
_entity.pdbx_description
1 polymer ?
#
loop_
_entity_poly.entity_id
_entity_poly.type
_entity_poly.pdbx_seq_one_letter_code
_entity_poly.pdbx_strand_id
1 'polypeptide(L)'
;MFKSQEDINKFFETNFWNSEKVLLDNQSTPNGTKSSKAINPSNELIFKLLKLSGLSQKDVDIEEIRNTLKKQIQFINILQNIELTEKETFYDTNNARLLPRENTSLKYDNLLELIEKQKGSVRPSEISGSWKPTSLASKSMNGYYVLEHGQIKNRK
;
A
#
# COMPACT_ATOMS: atom_id res chain seq x y z
N MET A 1 -36.54 6.39 9.82
CA MET A 1 -37.01 5.22 9.05
C MET A 1 -37.97 5.75 7.99
N PHE A 2 -37.69 5.54 6.70
CA PHE A 2 -38.55 6.03 5.61
C PHE A 2 -39.92 5.35 5.66
N LYS A 3 -41.00 6.10 5.45
CA LYS A 3 -42.37 5.61 5.66
C LYS A 3 -43.08 5.25 4.36
N SER A 4 -42.67 5.83 3.22
CA SER A 4 -43.23 5.59 1.89
C SER A 4 -42.14 5.53 0.82
N GLN A 5 -42.44 4.91 -0.33
CA GLN A 5 -41.58 4.93 -1.53
C GLN A 5 -41.37 6.36 -2.06
N GLU A 6 -42.35 7.24 -1.84
CA GLU A 6 -42.24 8.67 -2.17
C GLU A 6 -41.21 9.38 -1.30
N ASP A 7 -41.04 8.97 -0.03
CA ASP A 7 -40.01 9.54 0.86
C ASP A 7 -38.60 9.14 0.38
N ILE A 8 -38.46 7.95 -0.21
CA ILE A 8 -37.20 7.45 -0.78
C ILE A 8 -36.86 8.23 -2.04
N ASN A 9 -37.83 8.43 -2.95
CA ASN A 9 -37.61 9.21 -4.17
C ASN A 9 -37.27 10.67 -3.84
N LYS A 10 -37.99 11.28 -2.89
CA LYS A 10 -37.72 12.63 -2.41
C LYS A 10 -36.34 12.73 -1.74
N PHE A 11 -35.89 11.68 -1.05
CA PHE A 11 -34.53 11.60 -0.52
C PHE A 11 -33.50 11.59 -1.66
N PHE A 12 -33.64 10.75 -2.68
CA PHE A 12 -32.72 10.73 -3.83
C PHE A 12 -32.76 12.02 -4.68
N GLU A 13 -33.87 12.77 -4.65
CA GLU A 13 -34.00 14.09 -5.27
C GLU A 13 -33.33 15.21 -4.47
N THR A 14 -33.04 14.99 -3.18
CA THR A 14 -32.21 15.95 -2.44
C THR A 14 -30.80 15.96 -3.02
N ASN A 15 -30.25 17.16 -3.20
CA ASN A 15 -29.02 17.40 -3.93
C ASN A 15 -27.82 16.90 -3.10
N PHE A 16 -27.57 15.58 -3.15
CA PHE A 16 -26.41 14.99 -2.53
C PHE A 16 -25.18 15.28 -3.36
N TRP A 17 -24.08 15.52 -2.66
CA TRP A 17 -22.78 15.70 -3.26
C TRP A 17 -22.37 14.40 -3.96
N ASN A 18 -22.34 14.40 -5.30
CA ASN A 18 -21.75 13.29 -6.06
C ASN A 18 -20.26 13.20 -5.66
N SER A 19 -19.78 12.00 -5.34
CA SER A 19 -18.39 11.75 -5.01
C SER A 19 -17.43 12.23 -6.10
N GLU A 20 -17.82 12.11 -7.38
CA GLU A 20 -17.04 12.65 -8.50
C GLU A 20 -16.90 14.17 -8.40
N LYS A 21 -18.00 14.89 -8.08
CA LYS A 21 -17.97 16.35 -7.92
C LYS A 21 -17.11 16.77 -6.73
N VAL A 22 -17.19 16.07 -5.59
CA VAL A 22 -16.34 16.34 -4.41
C VAL A 22 -14.86 16.14 -4.74
N LEU A 23 -14.53 15.07 -5.47
CA LEU A 23 -13.15 14.75 -5.84
C LEU A 23 -12.60 15.67 -6.95
N LEU A 24 -13.46 16.27 -7.77
CA LEU A 24 -13.10 17.21 -8.85
C LEU A 24 -13.08 18.68 -8.39
N ASP A 25 -14.00 19.09 -7.51
CA ASP A 25 -14.06 20.46 -6.96
C ASP A 25 -12.83 20.76 -6.08
N ASN A 26 -12.35 19.76 -5.33
CA ASN A 26 -11.10 19.84 -4.57
C ASN A 26 -9.84 19.99 -5.46
N GLN A 27 -9.96 19.79 -6.78
CA GLN A 27 -8.86 20.02 -7.73
C GLN A 27 -8.88 21.44 -8.32
N SER A 28 -9.95 22.22 -8.12
CA SER A 28 -10.27 23.38 -8.97
C SER A 28 -10.42 24.73 -8.23
N THR A 29 -10.12 24.84 -6.94
CA THR A 29 -10.30 26.13 -6.23
C THR A 29 -9.16 27.14 -6.49
N PRO A 30 -9.44 28.35 -7.00
CA PRO A 30 -8.44 29.41 -7.19
C PRO A 30 -8.16 30.22 -5.92
N ASN A 31 -8.94 30.05 -4.84
CA ASN A 31 -8.79 30.85 -3.64
C ASN A 31 -8.93 29.97 -2.38
N GLY A 32 -7.81 29.86 -1.64
CA GLY A 32 -7.88 29.98 -0.19
C GLY A 32 -7.76 28.72 0.67
N THR A 33 -6.87 27.78 0.36
CA THR A 33 -5.91 27.15 1.32
C THR A 33 -5.10 26.06 0.61
N LYS A 34 -3.79 26.33 0.42
CA LYS A 34 -2.72 25.41 0.00
C LYS A 34 -3.15 24.25 -0.93
N SER A 35 -3.54 24.58 -2.16
CA SER A 35 -3.48 23.62 -3.26
C SER A 35 -2.09 22.97 -3.24
N SER A 36 -2.06 21.66 -3.02
CA SER A 36 -0.82 20.88 -2.98
C SER A 36 0.00 21.27 -4.22
N LYS A 37 1.17 21.88 -3.98
CA LYS A 37 2.05 22.42 -5.03
C LYS A 37 2.14 21.38 -6.13
N ALA A 38 1.69 21.69 -7.35
CA ALA A 38 1.67 20.72 -8.45
C ALA A 38 3.05 20.08 -8.58
N ILE A 39 3.16 18.82 -8.15
CA ILE A 39 4.43 18.11 -8.17
C ILE A 39 4.69 17.76 -9.62
N ASN A 40 5.82 18.23 -10.14
CA ASN A 40 6.34 17.79 -11.43
C ASN A 40 7.56 16.90 -11.16
N PRO A 41 7.41 15.56 -11.14
CA PRO A 41 8.51 14.64 -10.87
C PRO A 41 9.67 14.87 -11.84
N SER A 42 10.89 15.05 -11.33
CA SER A 42 12.08 15.11 -12.18
C SER A 42 12.37 13.74 -12.80
N ASN A 43 13.12 13.72 -13.90
CA ASN A 43 13.60 12.48 -14.51
C ASN A 43 14.41 11.63 -13.54
N GLU A 44 15.26 12.27 -12.74
CA GLU A 44 16.05 11.60 -11.71
C GLU A 44 15.17 10.87 -10.69
N LEU A 45 14.04 11.49 -10.30
CA LEU A 45 13.09 10.87 -9.38
C LEU A 45 12.42 9.65 -10.02
N ILE A 46 12.05 9.73 -11.31
CA ILE A 46 11.46 8.61 -12.05
C ILE A 46 12.47 7.46 -12.17
N PHE A 47 13.72 7.73 -12.53
CA PHE A 47 14.76 6.70 -12.60
C PHE A 47 15.04 6.05 -11.23
N LYS A 48 15.01 6.85 -10.16
CA LYS A 48 15.13 6.34 -8.79
C LYS A 48 13.96 5.42 -8.43
N LEU A 49 12.73 5.79 -8.79
CA LEU A 49 11.54 4.95 -8.58
C LEU A 49 11.64 3.63 -9.35
N LEU A 50 12.02 3.68 -10.64
CA LEU A 50 12.23 2.47 -11.46
C LEU A 50 13.25 1.53 -10.81
N LYS A 51 14.36 2.08 -10.29
CA LYS A 51 15.40 1.31 -9.60
C LYS A 51 14.88 0.66 -8.31
N LEU A 52 14.11 1.39 -7.51
CA LEU A 52 13.50 0.88 -6.27
C LEU A 52 12.46 -0.21 -6.54
N SER A 53 11.70 -0.08 -7.63
CA SER A 53 10.72 -1.08 -8.08
C SER A 53 11.36 -2.29 -8.78
N GLY A 54 12.67 -2.29 -9.02
CA GLY A 54 13.36 -3.36 -9.73
C GLY A 54 13.02 -3.43 -11.23
N LEU A 55 12.55 -2.33 -11.82
CA LEU A 55 12.18 -2.22 -13.23
C LEU A 55 13.37 -1.78 -14.10
N SER A 56 13.33 -2.17 -15.38
CA SER A 56 14.32 -1.72 -16.36
C SER A 56 14.23 -0.20 -16.56
N GLN A 57 15.38 0.43 -16.82
CA GLN A 57 15.46 1.85 -17.23
C GLN A 57 15.69 2.01 -18.74
N LYS A 58 15.89 0.91 -19.47
CA LYS A 58 16.06 0.91 -20.93
C LYS A 58 14.71 0.94 -21.63
N ASP A 59 14.61 1.74 -22.69
CA ASP A 59 13.45 1.84 -23.58
C ASP A 59 12.14 2.17 -22.84
N VAL A 60 12.23 3.00 -21.80
CA VAL A 60 11.08 3.43 -20.99
C VAL A 60 10.56 4.79 -21.46
N ASP A 61 9.26 4.90 -21.66
CA ASP A 61 8.59 6.19 -21.87
C ASP A 61 8.50 6.97 -20.54
N ILE A 62 9.52 7.79 -20.31
CA ILE A 62 9.62 8.60 -19.09
C ILE A 62 8.53 9.68 -19.02
N GLU A 63 8.08 10.20 -20.16
CA GLU A 63 7.07 11.26 -20.21
C GLU A 63 5.68 10.71 -19.85
N GLU A 64 5.33 9.54 -20.35
CA GLU A 64 4.09 8.85 -19.97
C GLU A 64 4.06 8.54 -18.47
N ILE A 65 5.17 8.00 -17.93
CA ILE A 65 5.29 7.71 -16.49
C ILE A 65 5.19 8.99 -15.68
N ARG A 66 5.86 10.08 -16.10
CA ARG A 66 5.78 11.36 -15.38
C ARG A 66 4.35 11.88 -15.34
N ASN A 67 3.65 11.86 -16.47
CA ASN A 67 2.28 12.36 -16.58
C ASN A 67 1.30 11.53 -15.74
N THR A 68 1.46 10.21 -15.75
CA THR A 68 0.64 9.31 -14.94
C THR A 68 0.91 9.52 -13.46
N LEU A 69 2.18 9.57 -13.05
CA LEU A 69 2.58 9.78 -11.66
C LEU A 69 2.10 11.14 -11.14
N LYS A 70 2.17 12.19 -11.97
CA LYS A 70 1.64 13.51 -11.63
C LYS A 70 0.14 13.45 -11.32
N LYS A 71 -0.66 12.79 -12.17
CA LYS A 71 -2.11 12.63 -11.95
C LYS A 71 -2.40 11.83 -10.68
N GLN A 72 -1.66 10.75 -10.45
CA GLN A 72 -1.80 9.91 -9.25
C GLN A 72 -1.49 10.70 -7.97
N ILE A 73 -0.40 11.45 -7.96
CA ILE A 73 -0.01 12.28 -6.81
C ILE A 73 -1.03 13.40 -6.57
N GLN A 74 -1.49 14.08 -7.63
CA GLN A 74 -2.52 15.12 -7.52
C GLN A 74 -3.80 14.57 -6.89
N PHE A 75 -4.23 13.37 -7.31
CA PHE A 75 -5.40 12.72 -6.74
C PHE A 75 -5.20 12.34 -5.26
N ILE A 76 -4.06 11.73 -4.91
CA ILE A 76 -3.76 11.33 -3.52
C ILE A 76 -3.62 12.54 -2.60
N ASN A 77 -3.07 13.65 -3.10
CA ASN A 77 -2.89 14.87 -2.31
C ASN A 77 -4.20 15.52 -1.85
N ILE A 78 -5.36 15.13 -2.40
CA ILE A 78 -6.67 15.53 -1.86
C ILE A 78 -6.77 15.14 -0.37
N LEU A 79 -6.17 14.01 0.02
CA LEU A 79 -6.12 13.55 1.42
C LEU A 79 -5.38 14.51 2.36
N GLN A 80 -4.48 15.35 1.86
CA GLN A 80 -3.73 16.30 2.69
C GLN A 80 -4.60 17.44 3.22
N ASN A 81 -5.74 17.71 2.55
CA ASN A 81 -6.67 18.77 2.92
C ASN A 81 -7.81 18.28 3.83
N ILE A 82 -7.83 16.98 4.15
CA ILE A 82 -8.83 16.42 5.05
C ILE A 82 -8.38 16.68 6.48
N GLU A 83 -9.10 17.55 7.18
CA GLU A 83 -8.91 17.76 8.61
C GLU A 83 -9.22 16.46 9.36
N LEU A 84 -8.29 16.10 10.24
CA LEU A 84 -8.37 14.88 11.02
C LEU A 84 -9.02 15.24 12.35
N THR A 85 -10.28 14.82 12.56
CA THR A 85 -11.02 15.18 13.78
C THR A 85 -10.33 14.61 15.03
N GLU A 86 -9.80 15.49 15.87
CA GLU A 86 -8.82 15.19 16.94
C GLU A 86 -9.32 14.41 18.17
N LYS A 87 -10.45 13.69 18.15
CA LYS A 87 -10.99 13.11 19.42
C LYS A 87 -11.38 11.64 19.46
N GLU A 88 -11.33 10.90 18.37
CA GLU A 88 -11.47 9.44 18.47
C GLU A 88 -10.46 8.78 17.52
N THR A 89 -9.51 8.03 18.09
CA THR A 89 -8.68 7.01 17.40
C THR A 89 -7.54 7.49 16.50
N PHE A 90 -6.90 8.63 16.78
CA PHE A 90 -5.69 9.02 16.05
C PHE A 90 -4.48 8.14 16.43
N TYR A 91 -4.12 7.24 15.51
CA TYR A 91 -2.92 6.38 15.45
C TYR A 91 -2.88 5.07 16.26
N ASP A 92 -3.97 4.31 16.35
CA ASP A 92 -3.78 2.90 16.68
C ASP A 92 -3.39 2.11 15.41
N THR A 93 -2.13 1.66 15.32
CA THR A 93 -1.67 0.66 14.35
C THR A 93 -2.56 -0.60 14.29
N ASN A 94 -3.42 -0.81 15.28
CA ASN A 94 -4.40 -1.89 15.34
C ASN A 94 -5.67 -1.64 14.50
N ASN A 95 -5.97 -0.39 14.17
CA ASN A 95 -7.15 0.00 13.37
C ASN A 95 -6.82 0.40 11.92
N ALA A 96 -5.55 0.26 11.50
CA ALA A 96 -5.16 0.38 10.09
C ALA A 96 -5.69 -0.78 9.22
N ARG A 97 -6.28 -1.82 9.84
CA ARG A 97 -6.93 -2.93 9.17
C ARG A 97 -8.44 -2.79 9.28
N LEU A 98 -9.16 -3.29 8.27
CA LEU A 98 -10.63 -3.35 8.26
C LEU A 98 -11.22 -4.09 9.47
N LEU A 99 -10.43 -4.96 10.11
CA LEU A 99 -10.78 -5.64 11.35
C LEU A 99 -9.88 -5.12 12.47
N PRO A 100 -10.45 -4.72 13.63
CA PRO A 100 -9.67 -4.26 14.77
C PRO A 100 -8.79 -5.41 15.26
N ARG A 101 -7.53 -5.11 15.58
CA ARG A 101 -6.70 -6.09 16.29
C ARG A 101 -7.01 -6.03 17.78
N GLU A 102 -7.52 -7.13 18.31
CA GLU A 102 -7.45 -7.37 19.75
C GLU A 102 -6.07 -7.95 20.09
N ASN A 103 -5.06 -7.07 20.12
CA ASN A 103 -3.72 -7.49 20.50
C ASN A 103 -3.71 -7.79 22.01
N THR A 104 -3.59 -9.06 22.37
CA THR A 104 -3.29 -9.45 23.74
C THR A 104 -1.78 -9.28 23.99
N SER A 105 -1.43 -8.60 25.07
CA SER A 105 -0.01 -8.45 25.45
C SER A 105 0.58 -9.81 25.83
N LEU A 106 1.75 -10.14 25.27
CA LEU A 106 2.43 -11.37 25.58
C LEU A 106 3.04 -11.30 26.98
N LYS A 107 2.45 -12.05 27.92
CA LYS A 107 2.93 -12.14 29.31
C LYS A 107 4.13 -13.07 29.42
N TYR A 108 4.91 -12.89 30.48
CA TYR A 108 6.11 -13.69 30.77
C TYR A 108 5.81 -15.20 30.81
N ASP A 109 4.75 -15.60 31.52
CA ASP A 109 4.38 -17.02 31.64
C ASP A 109 3.96 -17.61 30.28
N ASN A 110 3.20 -16.84 29.50
CA ASN A 110 2.82 -17.23 28.14
C ASN A 110 4.05 -17.36 27.22
N LEU A 111 5.05 -16.49 27.38
CA LEU A 111 6.29 -16.54 26.61
C LEU A 111 7.07 -17.81 26.94
N LEU A 112 7.24 -18.14 28.23
CA LEU A 112 7.92 -19.36 28.65
C LEU A 112 7.18 -20.60 28.17
N GLU A 113 5.86 -20.62 28.29
CA GLU A 113 5.03 -21.71 27.79
C GLU A 113 5.16 -21.87 26.27
N LEU A 114 5.24 -20.78 25.51
CA LEU A 114 5.48 -20.83 24.05
C LEU A 114 6.86 -21.38 23.70
N ILE A 115 7.90 -21.01 24.44
CA ILE A 115 9.27 -21.52 24.26
C ILE A 115 9.30 -23.03 24.54
N GLU A 116 8.69 -23.49 25.62
CA GLU A 116 8.63 -24.91 25.97
C GLU A 116 7.80 -25.73 24.97
N LYS A 117 6.72 -25.13 24.45
CA LYS A 117 5.88 -25.73 23.40
C LYS A 117 6.51 -25.66 22.01
N GLN A 118 7.60 -24.92 21.82
CA GLN A 118 8.34 -24.84 20.56
C GLN A 118 9.16 -26.12 20.33
N LYS A 119 8.48 -27.26 20.23
CA LYS A 119 9.08 -28.51 19.74
C LYS A 119 9.30 -28.39 18.24
N GLY A 120 10.39 -28.98 17.75
CA GLY A 120 10.71 -29.10 16.32
C GLY A 120 9.45 -29.44 15.53
N SER A 121 9.10 -28.51 14.65
CA SER A 121 7.88 -28.42 13.85
C SER A 121 7.14 -29.73 13.53
N VAL A 122 5.83 -29.75 13.81
CA VAL A 122 4.89 -30.78 13.30
C VAL A 122 4.74 -30.68 11.78
N ARG A 123 5.03 -29.50 11.21
CA ARG A 123 4.91 -29.28 9.77
C ARG A 123 6.11 -29.85 9.04
N PRO A 124 5.90 -30.67 8.00
CA PRO A 124 7.00 -31.25 7.25
C PRO A 124 7.91 -30.14 6.69
N SER A 125 7.38 -29.00 6.23
CA SER A 125 8.14 -27.89 5.63
C SER A 125 9.23 -27.24 6.50
N GLU A 126 9.19 -27.45 7.82
CA GLU A 126 10.11 -26.85 8.79
C GLU A 126 11.20 -27.84 9.24
N ILE A 127 11.04 -29.13 8.94
CA ILE A 127 12.05 -30.16 9.18
C ILE A 127 13.16 -30.04 8.12
N SER A 128 14.41 -29.98 8.55
CA SER A 128 15.55 -29.92 7.61
C SER A 128 15.57 -31.15 6.69
N GLY A 129 15.66 -30.93 5.39
CA GLY A 129 15.71 -31.99 4.37
C GLY A 129 14.35 -32.62 4.00
N SER A 130 13.24 -32.17 4.60
CA SER A 130 11.90 -32.67 4.25
C SER A 130 11.40 -32.21 2.88
N TRP A 131 11.99 -31.14 2.34
CA TRP A 131 11.70 -30.64 1.00
C TRP A 131 12.96 -30.06 0.38
N LYS A 132 12.99 -29.99 -0.95
CA LYS A 132 14.07 -29.37 -1.70
C LYS A 132 13.71 -27.90 -1.91
N PRO A 133 14.39 -26.95 -1.24
CA PRO A 133 14.04 -25.52 -1.35
C PRO A 133 14.17 -24.99 -2.77
N THR A 134 15.10 -25.55 -3.54
CA THR A 134 15.43 -25.09 -4.89
C THR A 134 14.65 -25.78 -6.01
N SER A 135 13.70 -26.68 -5.70
CA SER A 135 12.98 -27.46 -6.73
C SER A 135 12.09 -26.61 -7.62
N LEU A 136 11.55 -25.51 -7.09
CA LEU A 136 10.67 -24.58 -7.81
C LEU A 136 11.43 -23.43 -8.49
N ALA A 137 12.76 -23.36 -8.33
CA ALA A 137 13.56 -22.29 -8.91
C ALA A 137 13.78 -22.54 -10.41
N SER A 138 13.60 -21.52 -11.25
CA SER A 138 13.89 -21.62 -12.69
C SER A 138 15.35 -21.94 -13.00
N LYS A 139 16.27 -21.53 -12.10
CA LYS A 139 17.70 -21.86 -12.15
C LYS A 139 18.20 -22.22 -10.75
N SER A 140 18.80 -23.38 -10.61
CA SER A 140 19.48 -23.81 -9.40
C SER A 140 20.72 -24.64 -9.75
N MET A 141 21.72 -24.62 -8.88
CA MET A 141 22.95 -25.41 -9.05
C MET A 141 23.36 -25.95 -7.69
N ASN A 142 23.51 -27.27 -7.58
CA ASN A 142 23.98 -27.96 -6.36
C ASN A 142 23.22 -27.58 -5.07
N GLY A 143 21.91 -27.34 -5.16
CA GLY A 143 21.10 -26.95 -3.99
C GLY A 143 21.13 -25.45 -3.66
N TYR A 144 21.80 -24.64 -4.48
CA TYR A 144 21.81 -23.18 -4.36
C TYR A 144 20.91 -22.52 -5.41
N TYR A 145 20.31 -21.39 -5.05
CA TYR A 145 19.69 -20.48 -6.01
C TYR A 145 20.79 -19.75 -6.79
N VAL A 146 20.66 -19.73 -8.12
CA VAL A 146 21.65 -19.10 -9.00
C VAL A 146 21.16 -17.73 -9.44
N LEU A 147 21.98 -16.71 -9.19
CA LEU A 147 21.75 -15.34 -9.67
C LEU A 147 22.82 -14.99 -10.70
N GLU A 148 22.39 -14.58 -11.89
CA GLU A 148 23.33 -14.15 -12.94
C GLU A 148 23.86 -12.75 -12.62
N HIS A 149 25.19 -12.62 -12.60
CA HIS A 149 25.86 -11.34 -12.30
C HIS A 149 25.42 -10.19 -13.22
N GLY A 150 24.95 -10.48 -14.45
CA GLY A 150 24.40 -9.47 -15.37
C GLY A 150 23.11 -8.79 -14.87
N GLN A 151 22.33 -9.45 -14.01
CA GLN A 151 21.10 -8.91 -13.42
C GLN A 151 21.37 -8.04 -12.18
N ILE A 152 22.55 -8.16 -11.56
CA ILE A 152 22.92 -7.44 -10.34
C ILE A 152 23.60 -6.08 -10.66
N LYS A 153 24.21 -5.93 -11.84
CA LYS A 153 25.06 -4.78 -12.19
C LYS A 153 24.33 -3.43 -12.32
N ASN A 154 23.00 -3.39 -12.43
CA ASN A 154 22.23 -2.14 -12.46
C ASN A 154 21.90 -1.57 -11.06
N ARG A 155 22.59 -2.02 -10.01
CA ARG A 155 22.42 -1.56 -8.61
C ARG A 155 23.50 -0.57 -8.15
N LYS A 156 24.20 0.14 -9.04
CA LYS A 156 25.00 1.32 -8.64
C LYS A 156 24.22 2.60 -8.84
#